data_AF-A0A1Y4CJS6-F1
#
_entry.id   AF-A0A1Y4CJS6-F1
#
_cell.length_a   1.000
_cell.length_b   1.000
_cell.length_c   1.000
_cell.angle_alpha   90.00
_cell.angle_beta   90.00
_cell.angle_gamma   90.00
#
_symmetry.space_group_name_H-M   'P 1'
#
loop_
_entity.id
_entity.type
_entity.pdbx_description
1 polymer ?
#
loop_
_entity_poly.entity_id
_entity_poly.type
_entity_poly.pdbx_seq_one_letter_code
_entity_poly.pdbx_strand_id
1 'polypeptide(L)'
;MILGLGPLELVIILVVVLVIFGPKNLPKIGSALGKTVKNVREGMEEGKEDEKSEGPVESHDDAVEVIEDDDDADLPENASDDSVFCSKCGAKNDADAGFCSKCGAKLN
;
A
#
# COMPACT_ATOMS: atom_id res chain seq x y z
N MET A 1 -3.51 -32.01 21.77
CA MET A 1 -4.08 -31.07 22.77
C MET A 1 -3.03 -30.01 23.16
N ILE A 2 -2.51 -29.24 22.19
CA ILE A 2 -1.60 -28.10 22.46
C ILE A 2 -2.21 -26.76 22.02
N LEU A 3 -3.31 -26.80 21.26
CA LEU A 3 -4.05 -25.63 20.78
C LEU A 3 -5.23 -25.32 21.72
N GLY A 4 -4.95 -25.32 23.02
CA GLY A 4 -5.90 -24.91 24.06
C GLY A 4 -5.89 -23.41 24.35
N LEU A 5 -5.14 -22.61 23.58
CA LEU A 5 -5.29 -21.16 23.62
C LEU A 5 -6.62 -20.82 22.94
N GLY A 6 -7.57 -20.39 23.76
CA GLY A 6 -8.78 -19.79 23.24
C GLY A 6 -8.47 -18.46 22.54
N PRO A 7 -9.45 -17.94 21.77
CA PRO A 7 -9.34 -16.61 21.19
C PRO A 7 -9.10 -15.54 22.27
N LEU A 8 -9.56 -15.75 23.50
CA LEU A 8 -9.40 -14.81 24.60
C LEU A 8 -7.94 -14.72 25.07
N GLU A 9 -7.24 -15.86 25.21
CA GLU A 9 -5.81 -15.88 25.53
C GLU A 9 -4.96 -15.23 24.44
N LEU A 10 -5.28 -15.45 23.16
CA LEU A 10 -4.60 -14.79 22.04
C LEU A 10 -4.77 -13.27 22.07
N VAL A 11 -5.98 -12.78 22.40
CA VAL A 11 -6.24 -11.34 22.53
C VAL A 11 -5.41 -10.73 23.66
N ILE A 12 -5.32 -11.39 24.81
CA ILE A 12 -4.49 -10.90 25.94
C ILE A 12 -3.02 -10.77 25.52
N ILE A 13 -2.48 -11.78 24.85
CA ILE A 13 -1.10 -11.76 24.36
C ILE A 13 -0.90 -10.63 23.35
N LEU A 14 -1.85 -10.47 22.42
CA LEU A 14 -1.82 -9.40 21.42
C LEU A 14 -1.80 -8.03 22.10
N VAL A 15 -2.60 -7.80 23.14
CA VAL A 15 -2.61 -6.55 23.89
C VAL A 15 -1.25 -6.28 24.54
N VAL A 16 -0.63 -7.28 25.18
CA VAL A 16 0.71 -7.12 25.79
C VAL A 16 1.75 -6.76 24.73
N VAL A 17 1.72 -7.41 23.57
CA VAL A 17 2.60 -7.11 22.43
C VAL A 17 2.35 -5.68 21.92
N LEU A 18 1.08 -5.27 21.79
CA LEU A 18 0.73 -3.91 21.39
C LEU A 18 1.19 -2.85 22.39
N VAL A 19 1.23 -3.15 23.69
CA VAL A 19 1.74 -2.22 24.70
C VAL A 19 3.26 -2.05 24.58
N ILE A 20 4.00 -3.14 24.32
CA ILE A 20 5.46 -3.09 24.20
C ILE A 20 5.90 -2.46 22.87
N PHE A 21 5.30 -2.88 21.76
CA PHE A 21 5.69 -2.46 20.43
C PHE A 21 4.90 -1.24 19.92
N GLY A 22 3.70 -1.00 20.44
CA GLY A 22 2.80 0.06 19.97
C GLY A 22 2.01 -0.35 18.71
N PRO A 23 0.73 0.04 18.58
CA PRO A 23 -0.11 -0.29 17.42
C PRO A 23 0.39 0.32 16.11
N LYS A 24 1.13 1.44 16.16
CA LYS A 24 1.70 2.10 14.97
C LYS A 24 2.83 1.28 14.32
N ASN A 25 3.51 0.43 15.08
CA ASN A 25 4.66 -0.35 14.58
C ASN A 25 4.25 -1.69 13.94
N LEU A 26 3.08 -2.24 14.29
CA LEU A 26 2.58 -3.49 13.70
C LEU A 26 2.33 -3.39 12.19
N PRO A 27 1.64 -2.35 11.68
CA PRO A 27 1.44 -2.18 10.24
C PRO A 27 2.77 -2.04 9.50
N LYS A 28 3.74 -1.30 10.07
CA LYS A 28 5.05 -1.09 9.45
C LYS A 28 5.83 -2.39 9.26
N ILE A 29 5.84 -3.25 10.29
CA ILE A 29 6.50 -4.56 10.24
C ILE A 29 5.71 -5.51 9.34
N GLY A 30 4.37 -5.47 9.40
CA GLY A 30 3.47 -6.26 8.56
C GLY A 30 3.63 -5.96 7.07
N SER A 31 3.75 -4.69 6.69
CA SER A 31 3.97 -4.29 5.28
C SER A 31 5.32 -4.78 4.76
N ALA A 32 6.39 -4.68 5.55
CA ALA A 32 7.72 -5.17 5.15
C ALA A 32 7.77 -6.70 5.00
N LEU A 33 7.18 -7.42 5.96
CA LEU A 33 7.04 -8.87 5.90
C LEU A 33 6.11 -9.31 4.77
N GLY A 34 5.01 -8.59 4.56
CA GLY A 34 4.03 -8.85 3.50
C GLY A 34 4.64 -8.75 2.11
N LYS A 35 5.43 -7.69 1.86
CA LYS A 35 6.23 -7.55 0.62
C LYS A 35 7.18 -8.75 0.45
N THR A 36 7.94 -9.10 1.50
CA THR A 36 8.84 -10.27 1.45
C THR A 36 8.12 -11.58 1.12
N VAL A 37 6.99 -11.85 1.79
CA VAL A 37 6.19 -13.07 1.57
C VAL A 37 5.57 -13.08 0.17
N LYS A 38 5.11 -11.93 -0.34
CA LYS A 38 4.58 -11.79 -1.70
C LYS A 38 5.63 -12.16 -2.74
N ASN A 39 6.82 -11.58 -2.65
CA ASN A 39 7.93 -11.91 -3.55
C ASN A 39 8.38 -13.38 -3.44
N VAL A 40 8.39 -13.96 -2.24
CA VAL A 40 8.70 -15.38 -2.04
C VAL A 40 7.64 -16.28 -2.70
N ARG A 41 6.37 -15.90 -2.59
CA ARG A 41 5.27 -16.64 -3.20
C ARG A 41 5.30 -16.57 -4.72
N GLU A 42 5.50 -15.37 -5.28
CA GLU A 42 5.65 -15.15 -6.72
C GLU A 42 6.81 -15.98 -7.29
N GLY A 43 8.00 -15.94 -6.65
CA GLY A 43 9.14 -16.77 -7.09
C GLY A 43 8.94 -18.28 -6.91
N MET A 44 8.07 -18.72 -5.99
CA MET A 44 7.67 -20.13 -5.86
C MET A 44 6.63 -20.58 -6.89
N GLU A 45 5.81 -19.65 -7.38
CA GLU A 45 4.80 -19.88 -8.43
C GLU A 45 5.48 -19.88 -9.82
N GLU A 46 6.43 -18.98 -10.08
CA GLU A 46 7.26 -18.95 -11.30
C GLU A 46 8.08 -20.24 -11.51
N GLY A 47 8.55 -20.87 -10.43
CA GLY A 47 9.29 -22.15 -10.50
C GLY A 47 8.44 -23.38 -10.85
N LYS A 48 7.11 -23.24 -10.95
CA LYS A 48 6.18 -24.34 -11.26
C LYS A 48 5.48 -24.19 -12.60
N GLU A 49 5.51 -23.00 -13.21
CA GLU A 49 4.67 -22.67 -14.35
C GLU A 49 5.45 -21.79 -15.35
N ASP A 50 6.26 -22.43 -16.19
CA ASP A 50 6.47 -21.87 -17.53
C ASP A 50 5.09 -21.83 -18.22
N GLU A 51 4.71 -20.65 -18.72
CA GLU A 51 3.47 -20.31 -19.46
C GLU A 51 2.27 -19.75 -18.65
N LYS A 52 2.28 -18.44 -18.33
CA LYS A 52 1.33 -17.41 -18.83
C LYS A 52 1.20 -16.16 -17.94
N SER A 53 1.72 -15.03 -18.46
CA SER A 53 1.22 -13.65 -18.39
C SER A 53 0.85 -13.03 -17.02
N GLU A 54 1.75 -12.14 -16.60
CA GLU A 54 1.59 -10.87 -15.87
C GLU A 54 0.18 -10.29 -15.60
N GLY A 55 -0.02 -9.83 -14.35
CA GLY A 55 -1.07 -8.91 -13.93
C GLY A 55 -0.55 -7.96 -12.83
N PRO A 56 -0.69 -6.62 -12.95
CA PRO A 56 -0.09 -5.67 -12.00
C PRO A 56 -0.88 -5.62 -10.70
N VAL A 57 -0.20 -5.77 -9.57
CA VAL A 57 -0.69 -5.32 -8.26
C VAL A 57 0.29 -4.31 -7.70
N GLU A 58 0.22 -3.11 -8.27
CA GLU A 58 0.60 -1.87 -7.60
C GLU A 58 -0.36 -1.68 -6.43
N SER A 59 0.02 -2.14 -5.23
CA SER A 59 -0.55 -1.61 -4.01
C SER A 59 0.16 -0.29 -3.75
N HIS A 60 -0.50 0.81 -4.10
CA HIS A 60 -0.16 2.16 -3.69
C HIS A 60 0.21 2.15 -2.20
N ASP A 61 1.49 2.40 -1.91
CA ASP A 61 1.94 2.90 -0.62
C ASP A 61 1.37 4.32 -0.49
N ASP A 62 0.10 4.45 -0.08
CA ASP A 62 -0.35 5.69 0.54
C ASP A 62 0.00 5.60 2.02
N ALA A 63 1.13 6.26 2.30
CA ALA A 63 1.53 6.64 3.63
C ALA A 63 0.37 7.39 4.30
N VAL A 64 -0.20 6.78 5.32
CA VAL A 64 -0.98 7.51 6.32
C VAL A 64 0.03 8.37 7.09
N GLU A 65 0.19 9.62 6.65
CA GLU A 65 0.74 10.69 7.49
C GLU A 65 -0.16 10.82 8.72
N VAL A 66 0.38 10.51 9.89
CA VAL A 66 -0.21 10.89 11.18
C VAL A 66 0.90 11.57 11.98
N ILE A 67 1.03 12.85 11.69
CA ILE A 67 1.40 13.90 12.63
C ILE A 67 0.21 14.87 12.50
N GLU A 68 -0.49 15.36 13.52
CA GLU A 68 -0.08 15.86 14.83
C GLU A 68 -1.23 15.70 15.84
N ASP A 69 -0.89 15.72 17.13
CA ASP A 69 -1.85 15.94 18.22
C ASP A 69 -2.40 17.39 18.16
N ASP A 70 -3.62 17.54 18.72
CA ASP A 70 -4.28 18.77 19.18
C ASP A 70 -5.17 19.61 18.22
N ASP A 71 -6.43 19.73 18.68
CA ASP A 71 -7.40 20.82 18.54
C ASP A 71 -8.15 21.12 17.22
N ASP A 72 -9.49 21.04 17.38
CA ASP A 72 -10.55 21.86 16.77
C ASP A 72 -10.69 22.00 15.24
N ALA A 73 -11.89 21.56 14.79
CA ALA A 73 -12.79 22.22 13.84
C ALA A 73 -12.36 22.50 12.38
N ASP A 74 -13.36 22.27 11.52
CA ASP A 74 -13.57 22.77 10.16
C ASP A 74 -12.92 22.03 8.97
N LEU A 75 -13.77 21.25 8.28
CA LEU A 75 -13.59 20.87 6.88
C LEU A 75 -13.68 22.12 5.98
N PRO A 76 -12.86 22.20 4.92
CA PRO A 76 -13.41 22.52 3.59
C PRO A 76 -12.80 21.62 2.48
N GLU A 77 -13.64 20.96 1.69
CA GLU A 77 -14.07 21.35 0.33
C GLU A 77 -13.18 20.81 -0.82
N ASN A 78 -13.79 19.91 -1.59
CA ASN A 78 -13.51 19.43 -2.95
C ASN A 78 -12.30 20.02 -3.70
N ALA A 79 -11.33 19.16 -4.03
CA ALA A 79 -10.46 19.34 -5.19
C ALA A 79 -10.56 18.07 -6.06
N SER A 80 -11.07 18.24 -7.28
CA SER A 80 -11.15 17.22 -8.31
C SER A 80 -9.75 16.89 -8.83
N ASP A 81 -9.29 15.67 -8.56
CA ASP A 81 -8.12 15.04 -9.17
C ASP A 81 -8.39 14.75 -10.67
N ASP A 82 -8.46 15.79 -11.50
CA ASP A 82 -8.53 15.63 -12.95
C ASP A 82 -7.12 15.29 -13.47
N SER A 83 -6.81 14.00 -13.55
CA SER A 83 -5.53 13.50 -14.05
C SER A 83 -5.66 12.95 -15.48
N VAL A 84 -4.70 13.27 -16.35
CA VAL A 84 -4.67 12.86 -17.77
C VAL A 84 -3.59 11.81 -18.02
N PHE A 85 -3.93 10.76 -18.77
CA PHE A 85 -3.03 9.65 -19.07
C PHE A 85 -2.36 9.80 -20.44
N CYS A 86 -1.04 9.59 -20.48
CA CYS A 86 -0.27 9.63 -21.71
C CYS A 86 -0.56 8.41 -22.60
N SER A 87 -1.11 8.62 -23.81
CA SER A 87 -1.43 7.53 -24.75
C SER A 87 -0.21 6.81 -25.34
N LYS A 88 1.01 7.36 -25.18
CA LYS A 88 2.25 6.76 -25.71
C LYS A 88 2.91 5.80 -24.73
N CYS A 89 2.90 6.12 -23.43
CA CYS A 89 3.66 5.38 -22.42
C CYS A 89 2.86 5.02 -21.17
N GLY A 90 1.59 5.46 -21.07
CA GLY A 90 0.69 5.16 -19.96
C GLY A 90 0.92 5.96 -18.68
N ALA A 91 1.88 6.90 -18.65
CA ALA A 91 2.12 7.71 -17.44
C ALA A 91 0.94 8.63 -17.13
N LYS A 92 0.57 8.73 -15.84
CA LYS A 92 -0.36 9.74 -15.30
C LYS A 92 0.35 11.10 -15.25
N ASN A 93 -0.31 12.15 -15.71
CA ASN A 93 0.18 13.53 -15.66
C ASN A 93 -0.97 14.44 -15.19
N ASP A 94 -0.63 15.62 -14.67
CA ASP A 94 -1.61 16.64 -14.29
C ASP A 94 -2.41 17.12 -15.52
N ALA A 95 -3.68 17.55 -15.32
CA ALA A 95 -4.55 18.02 -16.40
C ALA A 95 -3.91 19.12 -17.27
N ASP A 96 -3.07 19.97 -16.68
CA ASP A 96 -2.43 21.11 -17.35
C ASP A 96 -1.06 20.78 -17.96
N ALA A 97 -0.60 19.52 -17.90
CA ALA A 97 0.70 19.14 -18.40
C ALA A 97 0.74 19.16 -19.94
N GLY A 98 1.49 20.09 -20.53
CA GLY A 98 1.66 20.17 -22.00
C GLY A 98 2.47 19.01 -22.61
N PHE A 99 3.32 18.35 -21.81
CA PHE A 99 4.15 17.22 -22.23
C PHE A 99 4.24 16.17 -21.13
N CYS A 100 4.41 14.90 -21.52
CA CYS A 100 4.54 13.79 -20.60
C CYS A 100 5.89 13.80 -19.89
N SER A 101 5.86 13.79 -18.56
CA SER A 101 7.05 13.80 -17.69
C SER A 101 7.93 12.56 -17.80
N LYS A 102 7.40 11.46 -18.38
CA LYS A 102 8.11 10.17 -18.51
C LYS A 102 8.74 9.95 -19.89
N CYS A 103 8.05 10.33 -20.97
CA CYS A 103 8.48 10.02 -22.33
C CYS A 103 8.59 11.23 -23.27
N GLY A 104 8.27 12.44 -22.79
CA GLY A 104 8.35 13.69 -23.54
C GLY A 104 7.33 13.85 -24.67
N ALA A 105 6.38 12.92 -24.82
CA ALA A 105 5.30 13.05 -25.80
C ALA A 105 4.35 14.20 -25.42
N LYS A 106 3.83 14.92 -26.41
CA LYS A 106 2.80 15.93 -26.20
C LYS A 106 1.50 15.27 -25.72
N LEU A 107 0.91 15.81 -24.65
CA LEU A 107 -0.41 15.39 -24.15
C LEU A 107 -1.45 16.29 -24.84
N ASN A 108 -2.53 15.67 -25.34
CA ASN A 108 -3.65 16.35 -26.00
C ASN A 108 -4.92 16.08 -25.21
#